data_AF-A0AAW8TR48-F1
#
_entry.id   AF-A0AAW8TR48-F1
#
_cell.length_a   1.000
_cell.length_b   1.000
_cell.length_c   1.000
_cell.angle_alpha   90.00
_cell.angle_beta   90.00
_cell.angle_gamma   90.00
#
_symmetry.space_group_name_H-M   'P 1'
#
loop_
_entity.id
_entity.type
_entity.pdbx_description
1 polymer ?
#
loop_
_entity_poly.entity_id
_entity_poly.type
_entity_poly.pdbx_seq_one_letter_code
_entity_poly.pdbx_strand_id
1 'polypeptide(L)'
;MDSTLKKLYVYSADLIEVDNNKPQDFDLYEIEARSSLETRELSLVVDFINKEVSGDIVAFGSWYDLDKETVIELLNQLKKENKILRTFNFI
;
A
#
# COMPACT_ATOMS: atom_id res chain seq x y z
N MET A 1 3.74 -16.55 -14.06
CA MET A 1 2.89 -17.03 -12.96
C MET A 1 1.74 -16.05 -12.85
N ASP A 2 0.51 -16.48 -13.14
CA ASP A 2 -0.70 -15.65 -12.95
C ASP A 2 -0.97 -15.52 -11.44
N SER A 3 -0.64 -14.37 -10.88
CA SER A 3 -1.09 -13.97 -9.53
C SER A 3 -2.34 -13.11 -9.65
N THR A 4 -3.36 -13.41 -8.84
CA THR A 4 -4.57 -12.58 -8.77
C THR A 4 -4.46 -11.70 -7.52
N LEU A 5 -4.44 -10.38 -7.70
CA LEU A 5 -4.48 -9.43 -6.59
C LEU A 5 -5.92 -9.17 -6.19
N LYS A 6 -6.26 -9.49 -4.94
CA LYS A 6 -7.56 -9.14 -4.35
C LYS A 6 -7.34 -8.04 -3.32
N LYS A 7 -7.90 -6.87 -3.59
CA LYS A 7 -7.95 -5.77 -2.62
C LYS A 7 -8.89 -6.15 -1.49
N LEU A 8 -8.43 -6.12 -0.24
CA LEU A 8 -9.25 -6.48 0.92
C LEU A 8 -9.83 -5.25 1.58
N TYR A 9 -8.97 -4.28 1.95
CA TYR A 9 -9.39 -3.06 2.64
C TYR A 9 -8.65 -1.84 2.10
N VAL A 10 -9.31 -0.70 2.23
CA VAL A 10 -8.74 0.61 1.92
C VAL A 10 -9.09 1.55 3.04
N TYR A 11 -8.10 2.25 3.52
CA TYR A 11 -8.25 3.22 4.59
C TYR A 11 -7.60 4.53 4.14
N SER A 12 -8.36 5.62 4.17
CA SER A 12 -7.83 6.98 4.08
C SER A 12 -7.92 7.61 5.46
N ALA A 13 -6.82 8.16 5.94
CA ALA A 13 -6.74 8.78 7.24
C ALA A 13 -6.20 10.20 7.12
N ASP A 14 -7.00 11.15 7.63
CA ASP A 14 -6.52 12.47 8.05
C ASP A 14 -6.44 12.43 9.57
N LEU A 15 -5.25 12.18 10.12
CA LEU A 15 -5.03 11.98 11.55
C LEU A 15 -4.06 13.01 12.11
N ILE A 16 -4.20 13.32 13.39
CA ILE A 16 -3.18 14.05 14.16
C ILE A 16 -2.54 13.05 15.11
N GLU A 17 -1.24 12.82 14.98
CA GLU A 17 -0.48 11.94 15.87
C GLU A 17 -0.53 12.48 17.31
N VAL A 18 -0.99 11.66 18.27
CA VAL A 18 -1.27 12.08 19.65
C VAL A 18 -0.02 12.56 20.38
N ASP A 19 1.14 11.93 20.14
CA ASP A 19 2.37 12.20 20.89
C ASP A 19 3.19 13.38 20.35
N ASN A 20 3.00 13.77 19.08
CA ASN A 20 3.83 14.79 18.44
C ASN A 20 3.03 15.92 17.76
N ASN A 21 1.69 15.86 17.81
CA ASN A 21 0.79 16.78 17.12
C ASN A 21 1.13 16.97 15.63
N LYS A 22 1.77 15.96 15.03
CA LYS A 22 2.15 15.97 13.62
C LYS A 22 0.92 15.60 12.80
N PRO A 23 0.55 16.42 11.80
CA PRO A 23 -0.46 16.02 10.86
C PRO A 23 0.05 14.79 10.11
N GLN A 24 -0.86 13.85 9.88
CA GLN A 24 -0.67 12.70 9.00
C GLN A 24 -1.78 12.74 7.96
N ASP A 25 -1.40 12.66 6.69
CA ASP A 25 -2.30 12.54 5.56
C ASP A 25 -1.77 11.43 4.67
N PHE A 26 -2.42 10.26 4.74
CA PHE A 26 -2.03 9.09 3.97
C PHE A 26 -3.22 8.25 3.52
N ASP A 27 -3.00 7.51 2.43
CA ASP A 27 -3.83 6.37 2.06
C ASP A 27 -3.08 5.07 2.39
N LEU A 28 -3.76 4.13 3.04
CA LEU A 28 -3.29 2.77 3.27
C LEU A 28 -4.12 1.79 2.44
N TYR A 29 -3.42 0.92 1.72
CA TYR A 29 -3.98 -0.12 0.88
C TYR A 29 -3.56 -1.49 1.42
N GLU A 30 -4.51 -2.26 1.94
CA GLU A 30 -4.28 -3.64 2.37
C GLU A 30 -4.74 -4.59 1.26
N ILE A 31 -3.80 -5.38 0.75
CA ILE A 31 -3.96 -6.20 -0.44
C ILE A 31 -3.59 -7.64 -0.10
N GLU A 32 -4.43 -8.57 -0.54
CA GLU A 32 -4.12 -9.99 -0.50
C GLU A 32 -3.70 -10.45 -1.89
N ALA A 33 -2.45 -10.89 -1.99
CA ALA A 33 -1.92 -11.49 -3.20
C ALA A 33 -2.04 -13.00 -3.09
N ARG A 34 -2.85 -13.62 -3.96
CA ARG A 34 -2.99 -15.08 -4.02
C ARG A 34 -2.31 -15.64 -5.25
N SER A 35 -1.50 -16.66 -5.04
CA SER A 35 -0.96 -17.53 -6.07
C SER A 35 -1.37 -18.98 -5.80
N SER A 36 -1.05 -19.88 -6.72
CA SER A 36 -1.25 -21.32 -6.50
C SER A 36 -0.37 -21.90 -5.38
N LEU A 37 0.72 -21.22 -5.02
CA LEU A 37 1.69 -21.69 -4.04
C LEU A 37 1.48 -21.12 -2.64
N GLU A 38 0.95 -19.89 -2.56
CA GLU A 38 0.87 -19.15 -1.30
C GLU A 38 -0.11 -17.97 -1.37
N THR A 39 -0.54 -17.54 -0.19
CA THR A 39 -1.24 -16.27 0.05
C THR A 39 -0.30 -15.34 0.80
N ARG A 40 -0.18 -14.10 0.34
CA ARG A 40 0.62 -13.04 0.97
C ARG A 40 -0.26 -11.83 1.24
N GLU A 41 0.01 -11.16 2.35
CA GLU A 41 -0.65 -9.90 2.71
C GLU A 41 0.34 -8.76 2.49
N LEU A 42 -0.11 -7.71 1.81
CA LEU A 42 0.67 -6.54 1.44
C LEU A 42 -0.02 -5.30 2.01
N SER A 43 0.78 -4.37 2.51
CA SER A 43 0.34 -3.04 2.91
C SER A 43 1.08 -2.01 2.08
N LEU A 44 0.38 -1.10 1.41
CA LEU A 44 0.99 0.03 0.69
C LEU A 44 0.53 1.33 1.31
N VAL A 45 1.46 2.26 1.55
CA VAL A 45 1.19 3.58 2.10
C VAL A 45 1.54 4.63 1.05
N VAL A 46 0.63 5.58 0.85
CA VAL A 46 0.86 6.81 0.09
C VAL A 46 0.80 7.97 1.06
N ASP A 47 1.94 8.58 1.37
CA ASP A 47 2.05 9.74 2.25
C ASP A 47 1.95 11.03 1.42
N PHE A 48 0.87 11.79 1.60
CA PHE A 48 0.63 13.02 0.84
C PHE A 48 1.40 14.22 1.40
N ILE A 49 1.84 14.17 2.66
CA ILE A 49 2.61 15.23 3.31
C ILE A 49 4.06 15.18 2.82
N ASN A 50 4.68 14.01 2.95
CA ASN A 50 6.08 13.80 2.55
C ASN A 50 6.22 13.51 1.06
N LYS A 51 5.12 13.17 0.37
CA LYS A 51 5.09 12.77 -1.05
C LYS A 51 5.93 11.52 -1.30
N GLU A 52 5.77 10.56 -0.41
CA GLU A 52 6.51 9.30 -0.43
C GLU A 52 5.56 8.11 -0.48
N VAL A 53 6.09 6.98 -0.92
CA VAL A 53 5.37 5.71 -0.94
C VAL A 53 6.24 4.65 -0.29
N SER A 54 5.61 3.78 0.49
CA SER A 54 6.24 2.64 1.13
C SER A 54 5.29 1.46 1.11
N GLY A 55 5.81 0.28 1.45
CA GLY A 55 4.96 -0.87 1.65
C GLY A 55 5.68 -2.01 2.31
N ASP A 56 4.88 -2.89 2.90
CA ASP A 56 5.32 -4.04 3.67
C ASP A 56 4.63 -5.29 3.14
N ILE A 57 5.26 -6.44 3.36
CA ILE A 57 4.69 -7.75 3.07
C ILE A 57 4.80 -8.67 4.29
N VAL A 58 3.71 -9.36 4.58
CA VAL A 58 3.70 -10.48 5.52
C VAL A 58 3.84 -11.77 4.72
N ALA A 59 4.95 -12.46 4.93
CA ALA A 59 5.24 -13.76 4.33
C ALA A 59 5.88 -14.68 5.37
N PHE A 60 5.58 -15.98 5.33
CA PHE A 60 6.19 -16.97 6.22
C PHE A 60 6.12 -16.61 7.74
N GLY A 61 5.11 -15.85 8.16
CA GLY A 61 4.95 -15.41 9.55
C GLY A 61 5.87 -14.27 9.99
N SER A 62 6.51 -13.56 9.06
CA SER A 62 7.37 -12.41 9.31
C SER A 62 7.00 -11.22 8.43
N TRP A 63 7.40 -10.03 8.87
CA TRP A 63 7.25 -8.77 8.14
C TRP A 63 8.53 -8.46 7.36
N TYR A 64 8.35 -7.99 6.13
CA TYR A 64 9.45 -7.56 5.27
C TYR A 64 9.07 -6.26 4.56
N ASP A 65 10.05 -5.39 4.37
CA ASP A 65 9.87 -4.17 3.58
C ASP A 65 9.81 -4.55 2.09
N LEU A 66 8.88 -3.93 1.35
CA LEU A 66 8.89 -3.94 -0.11
C LEU A 66 9.86 -2.88 -0.61
N ASP A 67 10.61 -3.21 -1.66
CA ASP A 67 11.42 -2.22 -2.34
C ASP A 67 10.53 -1.18 -3.06
N LYS A 68 11.09 0.02 -3.25
CA LYS A 68 10.36 1.16 -3.79
C LYS A 68 9.82 0.91 -5.21
N GLU A 69 10.54 0.16 -6.04
CA GLU A 69 10.11 -0.12 -7.42
C GLU A 69 8.86 -1.02 -7.42
N THR A 70 8.87 -2.07 -6.60
CA THR A 70 7.72 -2.95 -6.39
C THR A 70 6.50 -2.17 -5.87
N VAL A 71 6.69 -1.27 -4.90
CA VAL A 71 5.59 -0.41 -4.39
C VAL A 71 5.00 0.44 -5.51
N ILE A 72 5.83 1.08 -6.33
CA ILE A 72 5.39 1.92 -7.45
C ILE A 72 4.64 1.08 -8.49
N GLU A 73 5.11 -0.13 -8.81
CA GLU A 73 4.45 -1.03 -9.75
C GLU A 73 3.04 -1.40 -9.26
N LEU A 74 2.91 -1.81 -8.00
CA LEU A 74 1.63 -2.19 -7.38
C LEU A 74 0.66 -1.00 -7.34
N LEU A 75 1.13 0.19 -6.96
CA LEU A 75 0.30 1.41 -6.96
C LEU A 75 -0.16 1.78 -8.38
N ASN A 76 0.71 1.63 -9.39
CA ASN A 76 0.34 1.85 -10.78
C ASN A 76 -0.68 0.83 -11.29
N GLN A 77 -0.62 -0.41 -10.83
CA GLN A 77 -1.66 -1.40 -11.12
C GLN A 77 -3.00 -0.98 -10.49
N LEU A 78 -3.00 -0.55 -9.22
CA LEU A 78 -4.22 -0.03 -8.59
C LEU A 78 -4.78 1.20 -9.32
N LYS A 79 -3.92 2.10 -9.81
CA LYS A 79 -4.33 3.24 -10.67
C LYS A 79 -5.04 2.76 -11.94
N LYS A 80 -4.44 1.81 -12.67
CA LYS A 80 -5.01 1.24 -13.91
C LYS A 80 -6.37 0.57 -13.67
N GLU A 81 -6.54 -0.07 -12.53
CA GLU A 81 -7.79 -0.74 -12.14
C GLU A 81 -8.81 0.21 -11.49
N ASN A 82 -8.53 1.53 -11.44
CA ASN A 82 -9.34 2.55 -10.79
C ASN A 82 -9.64 2.25 -9.31
N LYS A 83 -8.65 1.70 -8.61
CA LYS A 83 -8.72 1.27 -7.20
C LYS A 83 -7.97 2.22 -6.26
N ILE A 84 -7.43 3.34 -6.71
CA ILE A 84 -6.87 4.38 -5.83
C ILE A 84 -7.98 5.23 -5.22
N LEU A 85 -7.79 5.72 -3.98
CA LEU A 85 -8.76 6.60 -3.33
C LEU A 85 -8.62 8.05 -3.81
N ARG A 86 -7.37 8.52 -3.89
CA ARG A 86 -7.01 9.88 -4.29
C ARG A 86 -6.00 9.86 -5.41
N THR A 87 -5.99 10.93 -6.21
CA THR A 87 -5.01 11.09 -7.29
C THR A 87 -3.70 11.67 -6.72
N PHE A 88 -2.58 11.16 -7.20
CA PHE A 88 -1.23 11.63 -6.85
C PHE A 88 -0.26 11.45 -8.02
N ASN A 89 0.71 12.36 -8.14
CA ASN A 89 1.62 12.49 -9.29
C ASN A 89 3.11 12.59 -8.91
N PHE A 90 3.48 12.15 -7.72
CA PHE A 90 4.87 12.13 -7.22
C PHE A 90 5.53 10.74 -7.33
N ILE A 91 4.90 9.81 -8.05
CA ILE A 91 5.43 8.51 -8.48
C ILE A 91 5.09 8.24 -9.95
#